data_AF-A0A2Z2KUQ5-F1
#
_entry.id   AF-A0A2Z2KUQ5-F1
#
_cell.length_a   1.000
_cell.length_b   1.000
_cell.length_c   1.000
_cell.angle_alpha   90.00
_cell.angle_beta   90.00
_cell.angle_gamma   90.00
#
_symmetry.space_group_name_H-M   'P 1'
#
loop_
_entity.id
_entity.type
_entity.pdbx_description
1 polymer ?
#
loop_
_entity_poly.entity_id
_entity_poly.type
_entity_poly.pdbx_seq_one_letter_code
_entity_poly.pdbx_strand_id
1 'polypeptide(L)'
;MPYCTTCGAEYRSGSKFCGECGASTGAAPGHPAAANQDRSLESVLWEGKAAGISDRLKGLVGLNTTLYTLTSQRIMVKTGLIGKNIEEIELLRVNDFSVGQSIAERMLGIGTLTVFSDDASSPELLFRRIRKVQEVKDILRTAVRNEKLANNISYREQI
;
A
#
# COMPACT_ATOMS: atom_id res chain seq x y z
N MET A 1 2.76 -21.73 -51.30
CA MET A 1 1.65 -21.07 -50.58
C MET A 1 1.79 -21.45 -49.12
N PRO A 2 1.64 -20.52 -48.16
CA PRO A 2 1.78 -20.87 -46.75
C PRO A 2 0.55 -21.63 -46.24
N TYR A 3 0.77 -22.53 -45.28
CA TYR A 3 -0.26 -23.38 -44.69
C TYR A 3 -0.38 -23.09 -43.18
N CYS A 4 -1.60 -23.17 -42.66
CA CYS A 4 -1.89 -22.94 -41.25
C CYS A 4 -1.32 -24.08 -40.40
N THR A 5 -0.50 -23.79 -39.40
CA THR A 5 0.07 -24.80 -38.50
C THR A 5 -0.94 -25.37 -37.50
N THR A 6 -2.11 -24.74 -37.37
CA THR A 6 -3.19 -25.19 -36.46
C THR A 6 -4.16 -26.16 -37.14
N CYS A 7 -4.56 -25.93 -38.39
CA CYS A 7 -5.57 -26.75 -39.08
C CYS A 7 -5.13 -27.35 -40.42
N GLY A 8 -3.95 -26.98 -40.93
CA GLY A 8 -3.43 -27.46 -42.21
C GLY A 8 -4.01 -26.78 -43.45
N ALA A 9 -4.99 -25.88 -43.31
CA ALA A 9 -5.57 -25.16 -44.45
C ALA A 9 -4.56 -24.20 -45.10
N GLU A 10 -4.60 -24.11 -46.44
CA GLU A 10 -3.81 -23.13 -47.19
C GLU A 10 -4.38 -21.72 -47.01
N TYR A 11 -3.49 -20.71 -46.95
CA TYR A 11 -3.91 -19.32 -46.85
C TYR A 11 -3.13 -18.40 -47.78
N ARG A 12 -3.68 -17.23 -48.06
CA ARG A 12 -3.06 -16.22 -48.92
C ARG A 12 -1.88 -15.58 -48.21
N SER A 13 -0.69 -15.61 -48.82
CA SER A 13 0.50 -14.93 -48.28
C SER A 13 0.20 -13.46 -47.94
N GLY A 14 0.45 -13.07 -46.68
CA GLY A 14 0.14 -11.73 -46.15
C GLY A 14 -1.20 -11.58 -45.40
N SER A 15 -2.03 -12.63 -45.33
CA SER A 15 -3.19 -12.62 -44.43
C SER A 15 -2.75 -12.69 -42.96
N LYS A 16 -3.46 -11.98 -42.07
CA LYS A 16 -3.16 -11.91 -40.62
C LYS A 16 -3.74 -13.11 -39.84
N PHE A 17 -4.77 -13.76 -40.39
CA PHE A 17 -5.50 -14.87 -39.78
C PHE A 17 -5.90 -15.89 -40.85
N CYS A 18 -6.04 -17.16 -40.43
CA CYS A 18 -6.59 -18.24 -41.24
C CYS A 18 -8.11 -18.11 -41.36
N GLY A 19 -8.66 -18.19 -42.57
CA GLY A 19 -10.10 -18.07 -42.82
C GLY A 19 -10.94 -19.28 -42.40
N GLU A 20 -10.31 -20.44 -42.19
CA GLU A 20 -10.99 -21.68 -41.79
C GLU A 20 -11.06 -21.83 -40.26
N CYS A 21 -9.94 -21.67 -39.55
CA CYS A 21 -9.90 -21.88 -38.09
C CYS A 21 -9.63 -20.62 -37.26
N GLY A 22 -9.36 -19.47 -37.89
CA GLY A 22 -9.09 -18.20 -37.20
C GLY A 22 -7.68 -18.03 -36.63
N ALA A 23 -6.78 -19.01 -36.75
CA ALA A 23 -5.42 -18.93 -36.20
C ALA A 23 -4.58 -17.82 -36.84
N SER A 24 -3.77 -17.11 -36.05
CA SER A 24 -2.87 -16.06 -36.54
C SER A 24 -1.72 -16.65 -37.34
N THR A 25 -1.49 -16.15 -38.55
CA THR A 25 -0.57 -16.71 -39.55
C THR A 25 0.87 -16.19 -39.50
N GLY A 26 1.26 -15.58 -38.36
CA GLY A 26 2.66 -15.34 -37.98
C GLY A 26 3.11 -13.87 -37.94
N ALA A 27 3.65 -13.51 -36.76
CA ALA A 27 4.56 -12.41 -36.41
C ALA A 27 4.10 -10.93 -36.56
N ALA A 28 3.41 -10.44 -35.52
CA ALA A 28 3.58 -9.06 -35.07
C ALA A 28 4.34 -9.08 -33.72
N PRO A 29 5.39 -8.27 -33.51
CA PRO A 29 6.01 -8.14 -32.20
C PRO A 29 5.12 -7.24 -31.34
N GLY A 30 4.55 -7.79 -30.28
CA GLY A 30 3.68 -7.03 -29.39
C GLY A 30 3.01 -7.94 -28.38
N HIS A 31 3.68 -8.12 -27.24
CA HIS A 31 3.18 -8.74 -26.02
C HIS A 31 1.65 -8.64 -25.82
N PRO A 32 0.96 -9.70 -25.38
CA PRO A 32 -0.09 -9.52 -24.40
C PRO A 32 0.61 -9.44 -23.04
N ALA A 33 1.21 -8.28 -22.74
CA ALA A 33 1.44 -7.87 -21.37
C ALA A 33 0.08 -7.40 -20.83
N ALA A 34 -0.88 -8.32 -20.77
CA ALA A 34 -2.19 -8.13 -20.18
C ALA A 34 -2.27 -8.96 -18.90
N ALA A 35 -1.28 -8.76 -18.04
CA ALA A 35 -1.26 -9.27 -16.67
C ALA A 35 -0.50 -8.28 -15.78
N ASN A 36 -0.88 -6.99 -15.79
CA ASN A 36 -0.67 -6.09 -14.63
C ASN A 36 -1.29 -4.68 -14.77
N GLN A 37 -2.48 -4.53 -15.34
CA GLN A 37 -3.15 -3.22 -15.37
C GLN A 37 -3.96 -2.90 -14.10
N ASP A 38 -3.90 -3.78 -13.09
CA ASP A 38 -4.69 -3.65 -11.85
C ASP A 38 -3.81 -3.42 -10.60
N ARG A 39 -2.58 -2.95 -10.78
CA ARG A 39 -1.58 -2.80 -9.69
C ARG A 39 -1.41 -1.37 -9.17
N SER A 40 -2.32 -0.44 -9.50
CA SER A 40 -2.06 1.00 -9.26
C SER A 40 -3.20 1.81 -8.63
N LEU A 41 -4.23 1.19 -8.06
CA LEU A 41 -5.16 1.93 -7.19
C LEU A 41 -4.73 1.71 -5.73
N GLU A 42 -3.81 2.55 -5.28
CA GLU A 42 -3.49 2.68 -3.86
C GLU A 42 -4.80 2.93 -3.09
N SER A 43 -5.16 2.03 -2.18
CA SER A 43 -6.39 2.13 -1.40
C SER A 43 -6.09 2.61 0.01
N VAL A 44 -6.90 3.53 0.52
CA VAL A 44 -6.81 3.99 1.91
C VAL A 44 -7.42 2.92 2.81
N LEU A 45 -6.61 2.36 3.69
CA LEU A 45 -7.03 1.31 4.62
C LEU A 45 -7.52 1.88 5.95
N TRP A 46 -6.92 3.00 6.38
CA TRP A 46 -7.30 3.67 7.61
C TRP A 46 -6.85 5.13 7.62
N GLU A 47 -7.67 6.00 8.22
CA GLU A 47 -7.29 7.37 8.51
C GLU A 47 -7.66 7.72 9.95
N GLY A 48 -6.82 8.53 10.59
CA GLY A 48 -7.11 8.99 11.93
C GLY A 48 -6.33 10.22 12.37
N LYS A 49 -6.77 10.76 13.50
CA LYS A 49 -6.18 11.93 14.16
C LYS A 49 -5.87 11.57 15.60
N ALA A 50 -4.90 12.24 16.20
CA ALA A 50 -4.55 12.03 17.61
C ALA A 50 -5.77 12.30 18.53
N ALA A 51 -6.10 11.33 19.38
CA ALA A 51 -7.25 11.37 20.26
C ALA A 51 -6.97 12.23 21.49
N GLY A 52 -7.58 13.39 21.63
CA GLY A 52 -7.36 14.22 22.82
C GLY A 52 -7.64 15.70 22.67
N ILE A 53 -7.91 16.16 21.45
CA ILE A 53 -8.30 17.54 21.20
C ILE A 53 -9.61 17.46 20.44
N SER A 54 -10.70 17.43 21.20
CA SER A 54 -12.04 17.58 20.65
C SER A 54 -12.05 18.75 19.67
N ASP A 55 -12.79 18.58 18.57
CA ASP A 55 -13.17 19.59 17.58
C ASP A 55 -13.62 20.96 18.14
N ARG A 56 -13.84 21.07 19.45
CA ARG A 56 -14.29 22.28 20.16
C ARG A 56 -13.23 23.34 20.43
N LEU A 57 -11.92 23.01 20.43
CA LEU A 57 -10.86 23.98 20.75
C LEU A 57 -9.93 24.29 19.56
N LYS A 58 -10.22 23.76 18.36
CA LYS A 58 -9.37 23.91 17.17
C LYS A 58 -9.26 25.35 16.64
N GLY A 59 -10.21 26.23 16.99
CA GLY A 59 -10.20 27.63 16.54
C GLY A 59 -9.43 28.61 17.42
N LEU A 60 -9.10 28.24 18.66
CA LEU A 60 -8.63 29.21 19.68
C LEU A 60 -7.14 29.10 20.01
N VAL A 61 -6.52 27.97 19.75
CA VAL A 61 -5.11 27.70 20.05
C VAL A 61 -4.59 26.90 18.87
N GLY A 62 -3.48 27.28 18.26
CA GLY A 62 -2.91 26.66 17.05
C GLY A 62 -2.49 25.20 17.28
N LEU A 63 -3.48 24.32 17.39
CA LEU A 63 -3.34 22.99 17.98
C LEU A 63 -3.02 21.95 16.90
N ASN A 64 -2.01 21.17 17.24
CA ASN A 64 -1.55 19.93 16.63
C ASN A 64 -2.50 19.29 15.60
N THR A 65 -2.36 19.70 14.34
CA THR A 65 -3.10 19.13 13.21
C THR A 65 -2.25 18.01 12.62
N THR A 66 -2.20 16.86 13.32
CA THR A 66 -1.62 15.63 12.77
C THR A 66 -2.71 14.78 12.14
N LEU A 67 -2.54 14.46 10.87
CA LEU A 67 -3.33 13.47 10.14
C LEU A 67 -2.45 12.26 9.86
N TYR A 68 -2.92 11.10 10.29
CA TYR A 68 -2.32 9.81 10.00
C TYR A 68 -3.14 9.13 8.92
N THR A 69 -2.49 8.70 7.84
CA THR A 69 -3.12 7.95 6.76
C THR A 69 -2.32 6.67 6.53
N LEU A 70 -3.02 5.54 6.51
CA LEU A 70 -2.47 4.24 6.15
C LEU A 70 -3.13 3.78 4.86
N THR A 71 -2.31 3.44 3.88
CA THR A 71 -2.76 2.91 2.60
C THR A 71 -2.28 1.48 2.40
N SER A 72 -2.62 0.89 1.26
CA SER A 72 -2.10 -0.41 0.84
C SER A 72 -0.59 -0.41 0.56
N GLN A 73 0.04 0.76 0.38
CA GLN A 73 1.44 0.88 -0.06
C GLN A 73 2.32 1.68 0.89
N ARG A 74 1.79 2.64 1.63
CA ARG A 74 2.58 3.50 2.51
C ARG A 74 1.82 4.01 3.73
N ILE A 75 2.59 4.53 4.66
CA ILE A 75 2.14 5.33 5.79
C ILE A 75 2.45 6.79 5.50
N MET A 76 1.50 7.68 5.78
CA MET A 76 1.70 9.13 5.71
C MET A 76 1.33 9.80 7.03
N VAL A 77 2.18 10.71 7.49
CA VAL A 77 1.93 11.56 8.65
C VAL A 77 2.06 13.02 8.23
N LYS A 78 0.93 13.72 8.18
CA LYS A 78 0.88 15.14 7.83
C LYS A 78 0.74 15.95 9.10
N THR A 79 1.65 16.88 9.36
CA THR A 79 1.63 17.74 10.56
C THR A 79 1.57 19.23 10.22
N GLY A 80 0.89 19.99 11.08
CA GLY A 80 0.79 21.45 10.98
C GLY A 80 -0.48 21.93 10.29
N LEU A 81 -0.74 23.24 10.37
CA LEU A 81 -2.02 23.86 10.00
C LEU A 81 -2.42 23.63 8.52
N ILE A 82 -1.44 23.44 7.64
CA ILE A 82 -1.62 23.16 6.20
C ILE A 82 -0.70 22.01 5.78
N GLY A 83 -0.49 20.99 6.64
CA GLY A 83 0.39 19.86 6.31
C GLY A 83 1.84 20.29 5.99
N LYS A 84 2.36 21.26 6.74
CA LYS A 84 3.69 21.85 6.55
C LYS A 84 4.79 20.79 6.47
N ASN A 85 4.65 19.70 7.22
CA ASN A 85 5.56 18.57 7.12
C ASN A 85 4.75 17.32 6.79
N ILE A 86 5.26 16.55 5.86
CA ILE A 86 4.72 15.26 5.42
C ILE A 86 5.85 14.26 5.54
N GLU A 87 5.66 13.28 6.41
CA GLU A 87 6.53 12.11 6.51
C GLU A 87 5.83 10.93 5.86
N GLU A 88 6.57 10.17 5.07
CA GLU A 88 6.04 9.04 4.31
C GLU A 88 6.99 7.85 4.40
N ILE A 89 6.44 6.66 4.66
CA ILE A 89 7.19 5.41 4.74
C ILE A 89 6.49 4.34 3.91
N GLU A 90 7.18 3.79 2.93
CA GLU A 90 6.71 2.64 2.15
C GLU A 90 6.55 1.41 3.05
N LEU A 91 5.45 0.68 2.91
CA LEU A 91 5.20 -0.53 3.72
C LEU A 91 6.24 -1.63 3.50
N LEU A 92 6.90 -1.64 2.34
CA LEU A 92 8.00 -2.57 2.05
C LEU A 92 9.20 -2.38 2.98
N ARG A 93 9.44 -1.15 3.44
CA ARG A 93 10.54 -0.72 4.33
C ARG A 93 10.24 -0.93 5.81
N VAL A 94 9.01 -1.28 6.13
CA VAL A 94 8.59 -1.45 7.53
C VAL A 94 9.09 -2.80 8.06
N ASN A 95 9.80 -2.74 9.18
CA ASN A 95 10.45 -3.89 9.81
C ASN A 95 9.61 -4.44 10.96
N ASP A 96 9.20 -3.58 11.89
CA ASP A 96 8.49 -4.00 13.11
C ASP A 96 7.58 -2.89 13.65
N PHE A 97 6.76 -3.24 14.65
CA PHE A 97 5.80 -2.35 15.30
C PHE A 97 5.75 -2.58 16.81
N SER A 98 5.75 -1.50 17.57
CA SER A 98 5.53 -1.53 19.02
C SER A 98 4.31 -0.69 19.41
N VAL A 99 3.61 -1.11 20.46
CA VAL A 99 2.47 -0.36 21.02
C VAL A 99 2.74 -0.04 22.48
N GLY A 100 2.77 1.25 22.79
CA GLY A 100 2.85 1.78 24.15
C GLY A 100 1.48 2.22 24.66
N GLN A 101 1.07 1.70 25.82
CA GLN A 101 -0.17 2.07 26.52
C GLN A 101 0.02 2.03 28.04
N SER A 102 -0.31 3.13 28.72
CA SER A 102 -0.55 3.12 30.17
C SER A 102 -1.83 2.34 30.53
N ILE A 103 -2.05 2.09 31.82
CA ILE A 103 -3.24 1.37 32.31
C ILE A 103 -4.53 2.10 31.91
N ALA A 104 -4.58 3.42 32.13
CA ALA A 104 -5.75 4.23 31.77
C ALA A 104 -5.98 4.28 30.25
N GLU A 105 -4.91 4.41 29.47
CA GLU A 105 -4.98 4.38 28.01
C GLU A 105 -5.50 3.05 27.48
N ARG A 106 -5.07 1.92 28.08
CA ARG A 106 -5.57 0.58 27.75
C ARG A 106 -7.07 0.45 27.99
N MET A 107 -7.56 0.97 29.12
CA MET A 107 -9.00 1.00 29.42
C MET A 107 -9.79 1.85 28.41
N LEU A 108 -9.20 2.95 27.92
CA LEU A 108 -9.80 3.83 26.92
C LEU A 108 -9.58 3.36 25.46
N GLY A 109 -8.82 2.28 25.27
CA GLY A 109 -8.39 1.81 23.95
C GLY A 109 -7.51 2.82 23.20
N ILE A 110 -6.88 3.76 23.88
CA ILE A 110 -5.97 4.75 23.30
C ILE A 110 -4.53 4.25 23.45
N GLY A 111 -3.64 4.59 22.53
CA GLY A 111 -2.21 4.31 22.72
C GLY A 111 -1.32 5.01 21.71
N THR A 112 -0.03 4.72 21.78
CA THR A 112 0.95 5.15 20.79
C THR A 112 1.46 3.93 20.04
N LEU A 113 1.35 3.94 18.71
CA LEU A 113 1.91 2.93 17.82
C LEU A 113 3.21 3.48 17.22
N THR A 114 4.31 2.78 17.46
CA THR A 114 5.64 3.08 16.89
C THR A 114 5.89 2.12 15.74
N VAL A 115 6.23 2.66 14.58
CA VAL A 115 6.61 1.91 13.38
C VAL A 115 8.11 2.04 13.19
N PHE A 116 8.80 0.90 13.05
CA PHE A 116 10.23 0.84 12.77
C PHE A 116 10.44 0.52 11.29
N SER A 117 11.32 1.26 10.62
CA SER A 117 11.66 1.04 9.21
C SER A 117 13.16 1.18 8.94
N ASP A 118 13.60 0.63 7.81
CA ASP A 118 14.94 0.84 7.28
C ASP A 118 15.07 2.13 6.45
N ASP A 119 14.02 2.95 6.42
CA ASP A 119 14.06 4.25 5.78
C ASP A 119 15.05 5.20 6.48
N ALA A 120 15.99 5.73 5.70
CA ALA A 120 17.07 6.58 6.22
C ALA A 120 16.57 7.93 6.75
N SER A 121 15.45 8.45 6.24
CA SER A 121 14.91 9.76 6.62
C SER A 121 13.99 9.64 7.84
N SER A 122 13.35 8.49 8.03
CA SER A 122 12.39 8.26 9.10
C SER A 122 12.49 6.82 9.62
N PRO A 123 13.53 6.49 10.41
CA PRO A 123 13.72 5.14 10.95
C PRO A 123 12.65 4.74 11.98
N GLU A 124 12.06 5.74 12.64
CA GLU A 124 10.97 5.57 13.61
C GLU A 124 9.85 6.56 13.32
N LEU A 125 8.62 6.08 13.26
CA LEU A 125 7.42 6.90 13.04
C LEU A 125 6.38 6.66 14.13
N LEU A 126 5.93 7.75 14.77
CA LEU A 126 5.06 7.70 15.94
C LEU A 126 3.63 8.13 15.63
N PHE A 127 2.72 7.18 15.78
CA PHE A 127 1.28 7.41 15.75
C PHE A 127 0.80 7.65 17.18
N ARG A 128 0.65 8.93 17.56
CA ARG A 128 0.39 9.32 18.94
C ARG A 128 -1.10 9.36 19.25
N ARG A 129 -1.47 8.80 20.40
CA ARG A 129 -2.84 8.85 20.95
C ARG A 129 -3.89 8.29 19.97
N ILE A 130 -3.62 7.16 19.34
CA ILE A 130 -4.54 6.51 18.42
C ILE A 130 -5.65 5.79 19.18
N ARG A 131 -6.91 6.02 18.78
CA ARG A 131 -8.05 5.22 19.27
C ARG A 131 -8.02 3.84 18.64
N LYS A 132 -8.37 2.82 19.43
CA LYS A 132 -8.35 1.41 19.00
C LYS A 132 -6.97 1.04 18.43
N VAL A 133 -5.90 1.45 19.13
CA VAL A 133 -4.52 1.31 18.63
C VAL A 133 -4.15 -0.11 18.23
N GLN A 134 -4.71 -1.13 18.91
CA GLN A 134 -4.51 -2.53 18.56
C GLN A 134 -5.14 -2.88 17.20
N GLU A 135 -6.37 -2.40 16.93
CA GLU A 135 -7.01 -2.60 15.62
C GLU A 135 -6.18 -1.93 14.50
N VAL A 136 -5.67 -0.72 14.75
CA VAL A 136 -4.81 -0.01 13.77
C VAL A 136 -3.51 -0.75 13.53
N LYS A 137 -2.89 -1.31 14.58
CA LYS A 137 -1.71 -2.17 14.45
C LYS A 137 -2.01 -3.41 13.60
N ASP A 138 -3.15 -4.06 13.79
CA ASP A 138 -3.51 -5.26 13.04
C ASP A 138 -3.79 -4.97 11.56
N ILE A 139 -4.44 -3.84 11.26
CA ILE A 139 -4.62 -3.34 9.88
C ILE A 139 -3.25 -3.12 9.24
N LEU A 140 -2.36 -2.41 9.93
CA LEU A 140 -1.01 -2.11 9.43
C LEU A 140 -0.19 -3.38 9.21
N ARG A 141 -0.23 -4.32 10.15
CA ARG A 141 0.47 -5.61 10.03
C ARG A 141 0.00 -6.39 8.80
N THR A 142 -1.31 -6.39 8.55
CA THR A 142 -1.91 -7.06 7.39
C THR A 142 -1.49 -6.37 6.09
N ALA A 143 -1.53 -5.03 6.06
CA ALA A 143 -1.11 -4.24 4.91
C ALA A 143 0.36 -4.49 4.54
N VAL A 144 1.27 -4.46 5.53
CA VAL A 144 2.70 -4.73 5.31
C VAL A 144 2.93 -6.14 4.79
N ARG A 145 2.25 -7.14 5.36
CA ARG A 145 2.35 -8.53 4.88
C ARG A 145 1.92 -8.62 3.41
N ASN A 146 0.77 -8.06 3.08
CA ASN A 146 0.22 -8.11 1.72
C ASN A 146 1.14 -7.41 0.72
N GLU A 147 1.67 -6.24 1.09
CA GLU A 147 2.59 -5.49 0.23
C GLU A 147 3.90 -6.24 0.00
N LYS A 148 4.48 -6.85 1.05
CA LYS A 148 5.69 -7.68 0.90
C LYS A 148 5.46 -8.93 0.03
N LEU A 149 4.33 -9.61 0.22
CA LEU A 149 3.95 -10.76 -0.61
C LEU A 149 3.75 -10.36 -2.08
N ALA A 150 3.08 -9.23 -2.34
CA ALA A 150 2.86 -8.71 -3.69
C ALA A 150 4.18 -8.35 -4.40
N ASN A 151 5.27 -8.16 -3.67
CA ASN A 151 6.59 -7.85 -4.20
C ASN A 151 7.60 -9.00 -4.02
N ASN A 152 7.14 -10.21 -3.66
CA ASN A 152 7.99 -11.40 -3.45
C ASN A 152 9.12 -11.21 -2.42
N ILE A 153 8.91 -10.36 -1.41
CA ILE A 153 9.88 -10.13 -0.34
C ILE A 153 9.53 -11.03 0.84
N SER A 154 10.41 -12.00 1.14
CA SER A 154 10.29 -12.81 2.36
C SER A 154 10.81 -12.03 3.57
N TYR A 155 10.11 -12.10 4.70
CA TYR A 155 10.65 -11.63 5.98
C TYR A 155 11.98 -12.32 6.24
N ARG A 156 13.08 -11.57 6.24
CA ARG A 156 14.31 -12.04 6.87
C ARG A 156 14.06 -11.94 8.37
N GLU A 157 13.70 -13.07 8.98
CA GLU A 157 13.73 -13.19 10.44
C GLU A 157 15.14 -12.84 10.91
N GLN A 158 15.29 -11.64 11.48
CA GLN A 158 16.47 -11.30 12.25
C GLN A 158 16.28 -12.00 13.60
N ILE A 159 16.87 -13.19 13.69
CA ILE A 159 17.06 -13.97 14.93
C ILE A 159 18.13 -13.28 15.78
#